data_AF-A0A2A5CHR2-F1
#
_entry.id   AF-A0A2A5CHR2-F1
#
_cell.length_a   1.000
_cell.length_b   1.000
_cell.length_c   1.000
_cell.angle_alpha   90.00
_cell.angle_beta   90.00
_cell.angle_gamma   90.00
#
_symmetry.space_group_name_H-M   'P 1'
#
loop_
_entity.id
_entity.type
_entity.pdbx_description
1 polymer ?
#
loop_
_entity_poly.entity_id
_entity_poly.type
_entity_poly.pdbx_seq_one_letter_code
_entity_poly.pdbx_strand_id
1 'polypeptide(L)'
;MFSFDRQITRTLHDEHLATIAVLERLEGVFQKHGPKKTPGHDNPEITSLLGDIINLVECDVKNHFAFEEEKLFPLLDAMGDSPISMILTGEHGVILPLGNLLSELAKAARSDGFVAASWVQFRLSGVELIERMISHIQKEEMALLPMLEDIVEEDEDAALMMTYSEMR
;
A
#
# COMPACT_ATOMS: atom_id res chain seq x y z
N MET A 1 21.86 -3.35 2.81
CA MET A 1 20.99 -2.22 2.44
C MET A 1 20.90 -2.28 0.93
N PHE A 2 19.72 -2.54 0.38
CA PHE A 2 19.54 -2.49 -1.08
C PHE A 2 19.83 -1.05 -1.51
N SER A 3 20.61 -0.90 -2.58
CA SER A 3 20.88 0.38 -3.22
C SER A 3 20.27 0.29 -4.60
N PHE A 4 19.30 1.16 -4.87
CA PHE A 4 18.61 1.24 -6.15
C PHE A 4 19.18 2.45 -6.92
N ASP A 5 19.67 2.22 -8.13
CA ASP A 5 20.24 3.24 -9.01
C ASP A 5 19.18 3.82 -9.96
N ARG A 6 18.13 3.05 -10.31
CA ARG A 6 16.97 3.58 -11.04
C ARG A 6 16.10 4.47 -10.16
N GLN A 7 15.58 5.55 -10.75
CA GLN A 7 14.67 6.46 -10.05
C GLN A 7 13.35 5.79 -9.72
N ILE A 8 12.85 4.92 -10.60
CA ILE A 8 11.58 4.25 -10.39
C ILE A 8 11.63 3.27 -9.22
N THR A 9 12.67 2.44 -9.14
CA THR A 9 12.84 1.49 -8.03
C THR A 9 13.06 2.19 -6.70
N ARG A 10 13.80 3.31 -6.65
CA ARG A 10 13.89 4.16 -5.46
C ARG A 10 12.55 4.75 -5.04
N THR A 11 11.76 5.23 -6.00
CA THR A 11 10.46 5.85 -5.72
C THR A 11 9.48 4.83 -5.14
N LEU A 12 9.41 3.64 -5.74
CA LEU A 12 8.57 2.54 -5.24
C LEU A 12 9.04 2.09 -3.84
N HIS A 13 10.36 1.98 -3.64
CA HIS A 13 10.93 1.69 -2.31
C HIS A 13 10.53 2.71 -1.25
N ASP A 14 10.64 4.01 -1.55
CA ASP A 14 10.25 5.07 -0.62
C ASP A 14 8.74 5.03 -0.31
N GLU A 15 7.90 4.70 -1.30
CA GLU A 15 6.46 4.48 -1.12
C GLU A 15 6.15 3.26 -0.24
N HIS A 16 6.89 2.16 -0.41
CA HIS A 16 6.78 0.99 0.46
C HIS A 16 7.11 1.33 1.91
N LEU A 17 8.19 2.07 2.14
CA LEU A 17 8.55 2.51 3.49
C LEU A 17 7.49 3.44 4.10
N ALA A 18 6.91 4.35 3.31
CA ALA A 18 5.82 5.21 3.75
C ALA A 18 4.56 4.39 4.10
N THR A 19 4.22 3.40 3.28
CA THR A 19 3.09 2.48 3.50
C THR A 19 3.29 1.70 4.79
N ILE A 20 4.46 1.09 4.98
CA ILE A 20 4.82 0.35 6.20
C ILE A 20 4.66 1.25 7.44
N ALA A 21 5.13 2.49 7.40
CA ALA A 21 5.03 3.40 8.54
C ALA A 21 3.56 3.70 8.93
N VAL A 22 2.64 3.81 7.97
CA VAL A 22 1.19 3.96 8.26
C VAL A 22 0.62 2.67 8.85
N LEU A 23 1.00 1.50 8.33
CA LEU A 23 0.56 0.20 8.83
C LEU A 23 1.05 -0.09 10.26
N GLU A 24 2.29 0.25 10.59
CA GLU A 24 2.83 0.13 11.95
C GLU A 24 2.08 1.03 12.94
N ARG A 25 1.74 2.25 12.53
CA ARG A 25 0.91 3.16 13.34
C ARG A 25 -0.49 2.60 13.56
N LEU A 26 -1.09 2.01 12.52
CA LEU A 26 -2.39 1.34 12.61
C LEU A 26 -2.33 0.16 13.60
N GLU A 27 -1.30 -0.68 13.49
CA GLU A 27 -1.08 -1.80 14.41
C GLU A 27 -0.93 -1.30 15.86
N GLY A 28 -0.13 -0.25 16.08
CA GLY A 28 0.05 0.35 17.41
C GLY A 28 -1.26 0.83 18.03
N VAL A 29 -2.14 1.47 17.24
CA VAL A 29 -3.49 1.85 17.68
C VAL A 29 -4.33 0.63 18.04
N PHE A 30 -4.26 -0.42 17.23
CA PHE A 30 -4.97 -1.68 17.49
C PHE A 30 -4.50 -2.37 18.77
N GLN A 31 -3.21 -2.35 19.07
CA GLN A 31 -2.65 -2.89 20.31
C GLN A 31 -3.08 -2.06 21.53
N LYS A 32 -3.04 -0.73 21.42
CA LYS A 32 -3.39 0.22 22.50
C LYS A 32 -4.87 0.15 22.91
N HIS A 33 -5.76 0.00 21.93
CA HIS A 33 -7.22 0.01 22.15
C HIS A 33 -7.80 -1.40 22.27
N GLY A 34 -7.23 -2.41 21.62
CA GLY A 34 -7.80 -3.76 21.60
C GLY A 34 -9.22 -3.81 21.04
N PRO A 35 -9.88 -4.98 21.05
CA PRO A 35 -11.17 -5.17 20.40
C PRO A 35 -12.37 -4.57 21.15
N LYS A 36 -12.25 -4.34 22.48
CA LYS A 36 -13.39 -3.95 23.34
C LYS A 36 -13.43 -2.47 23.71
N LYS A 37 -12.36 -1.71 23.44
CA LYS A 37 -12.27 -0.30 23.82
C LYS A 37 -12.23 0.57 22.58
N THR A 38 -13.43 0.99 22.17
CA THR A 38 -13.63 1.96 21.10
C THR A 38 -12.88 3.26 21.43
N PRO A 39 -12.07 3.81 20.50
CA PRO A 39 -11.46 5.11 20.69
C PRO A 39 -12.50 6.24 20.77
N GLY A 40 -12.21 7.29 21.56
CA GLY A 40 -13.03 8.50 21.59
C GLY A 40 -12.95 9.24 20.25
N HIS A 41 -14.07 9.82 19.83
CA HIS A 41 -14.18 10.55 18.56
C HIS A 41 -13.26 11.80 18.50
N ASP A 42 -13.01 12.43 19.64
CA ASP A 42 -12.16 13.61 19.78
C ASP A 42 -10.66 13.26 19.91
N ASN A 43 -10.27 11.99 19.75
CA ASN A 43 -8.87 11.59 19.84
C ASN A 43 -8.10 12.08 18.60
N PRO A 44 -7.14 13.02 18.74
CA PRO A 44 -6.40 13.57 17.60
C PRO A 44 -5.51 12.55 16.91
N GLU A 45 -4.96 11.58 17.65
CA GLU A 45 -4.13 10.49 17.11
C GLU A 45 -4.94 9.61 16.14
N ILE A 46 -6.17 9.27 16.54
CA ILE A 46 -7.08 8.47 15.71
C ILE A 46 -7.52 9.29 14.51
N THR A 47 -7.94 10.54 14.70
CA THR A 47 -8.37 11.42 13.61
C THR A 47 -7.29 11.56 12.53
N SER A 48 -6.02 11.74 12.94
CA SER A 48 -4.89 11.78 12.03
C SER A 48 -4.70 10.46 11.29
N LEU A 49 -4.66 9.34 12.01
CA LEU A 49 -4.47 8.02 11.42
C LEU A 49 -5.56 7.67 10.40
N LEU A 50 -6.81 8.02 10.67
CA LEU A 50 -7.91 7.80 9.73
C LEU A 50 -7.70 8.62 8.44
N GLY A 51 -7.18 9.84 8.54
CA GLY A 51 -6.80 10.63 7.36
C GLY A 51 -5.66 9.99 6.58
N ASP A 52 -4.64 9.49 7.27
CA ASP A 52 -3.51 8.82 6.64
C ASP A 52 -3.93 7.55 5.89
N ILE A 53 -4.84 6.74 6.46
CA ILE A 53 -5.38 5.53 5.82
C ILE A 53 -6.18 5.87 4.56
N ILE A 54 -7.02 6.91 4.62
CA ILE A 54 -7.80 7.34 3.46
C ILE A 54 -6.86 7.73 2.33
N ASN A 55 -5.88 8.59 2.61
CA ASN A 55 -4.91 9.04 1.60
C ASN A 55 -4.07 7.87 1.06
N LEU A 56 -3.56 7.00 1.94
CA LEU A 56 -2.78 5.83 1.56
C LEU A 56 -3.53 4.96 0.54
N VAL A 57 -4.81 4.66 0.80
CA VAL A 57 -5.58 3.78 -0.08
C VAL A 57 -5.99 4.49 -1.37
N GLU A 58 -6.51 5.71 -1.26
CA GLU A 58 -7.12 6.40 -2.41
C GLU A 58 -6.10 6.96 -3.41
N CYS A 59 -4.93 7.35 -2.91
CA CYS A 59 -3.90 8.00 -3.74
C CYS A 59 -2.68 7.10 -3.96
N ASP A 60 -2.18 6.43 -2.93
CA ASP A 60 -0.91 5.71 -3.05
C ASP A 60 -1.14 4.29 -3.58
N VAL A 61 -1.79 3.42 -2.80
CA VAL A 61 -1.96 1.99 -3.14
C VAL A 61 -2.63 1.80 -4.50
N LYS A 62 -3.69 2.57 -4.77
CA LYS A 62 -4.44 2.46 -6.03
C LYS A 62 -3.57 2.82 -7.25
N ASN A 63 -2.85 3.94 -7.18
CA ASN A 63 -2.04 4.40 -8.30
C ASN A 63 -0.77 3.57 -8.45
N HIS A 64 -0.19 3.10 -7.34
CA HIS A 64 0.94 2.18 -7.31
C HIS A 64 0.60 0.88 -8.05
N PHE A 65 -0.45 0.18 -7.63
CA PHE A 65 -0.86 -1.08 -8.29
C PHE A 65 -1.21 -0.88 -9.77
N ALA A 66 -1.91 0.22 -10.10
CA ALA A 66 -2.22 0.52 -11.49
C ALA A 66 -0.95 0.75 -12.32
N PHE A 67 0.03 1.47 -11.77
CA PHE A 67 1.29 1.71 -12.46
C PHE A 67 2.08 0.41 -12.69
N GLU A 68 2.18 -0.44 -11.67
CA GLU A 68 2.85 -1.72 -11.80
C GLU A 68 2.18 -2.61 -12.86
N GLU A 69 0.86 -2.77 -12.78
CA GLU A 69 0.10 -3.61 -13.72
C GLU A 69 0.12 -3.07 -15.16
N GLU A 70 0.02 -1.75 -15.33
CA GLU A 70 -0.06 -1.14 -16.66
C GLU A 70 1.29 -0.87 -17.31
N LYS A 71 2.37 -0.74 -16.52
CA LYS A 71 3.69 -0.29 -16.99
C LYS A 71 4.81 -1.27 -16.67
N LEU A 72 4.93 -1.73 -15.44
CA LEU A 72 6.11 -2.53 -15.01
C LEU A 72 5.96 -4.01 -15.36
N PHE A 73 4.82 -4.61 -15.05
CA PHE A 73 4.56 -6.03 -15.33
C PHE A 73 4.66 -6.39 -16.83
N PRO A 74 4.20 -5.54 -17.77
CA PRO A 74 4.43 -5.78 -19.19
C PRO A 74 5.91 -5.87 -19.59
N LEU A 75 6.81 -5.16 -18.90
CA LEU A 75 8.26 -5.23 -19.17
C LEU A 75 8.82 -6.60 -18.76
N LEU A 76 8.41 -7.11 -17.60
CA LEU A 76 8.80 -8.43 -17.10
C LEU A 76 8.28 -9.55 -18.01
N ASP A 77 7.02 -9.46 -18.42
CA ASP A 77 6.39 -10.43 -19.32
C ASP A 77 7.11 -10.48 -20.68
N ALA A 78 7.54 -9.33 -21.21
CA ALA A 78 8.29 -9.25 -22.47
C ALA A 78 9.66 -9.95 -22.38
N MET A 79 10.24 -10.04 -21.19
CA MET A 79 11.50 -10.74 -20.92
C MET A 79 11.31 -12.21 -20.54
N GLY A 80 10.06 -12.68 -20.45
CA GLY A 80 9.72 -14.06 -20.11
C GLY A 80 9.61 -14.34 -18.61
N ASP A 81 9.67 -13.31 -17.75
CA ASP A 81 9.56 -13.44 -16.30
C ASP A 81 8.14 -13.12 -15.80
N SER A 82 7.18 -13.94 -16.25
CA SER A 82 5.76 -13.83 -15.94
C SER A 82 5.30 -14.36 -14.55
N PRO A 83 6.01 -15.25 -13.84
CA PRO A 83 5.49 -15.77 -12.56
C PRO A 83 5.28 -14.71 -11.48
N ILE A 84 6.17 -13.72 -11.36
CA ILE A 84 6.07 -12.69 -10.31
C ILE A 84 4.92 -11.70 -10.60
N SER A 85 4.79 -11.23 -11.85
CA SER A 85 3.71 -10.31 -12.26
C SER A 85 2.34 -10.93 -12.03
N MET A 86 2.17 -12.23 -12.34
CA MET A 86 0.93 -12.97 -12.10
C MET A 86 0.58 -13.09 -10.61
N ILE A 87 1.58 -13.35 -9.76
CA ILE A 87 1.37 -13.46 -8.31
C ILE A 87 0.93 -12.11 -7.74
N LEU A 88 1.68 -11.05 -8.04
CA LEU A 88 1.42 -9.70 -7.51
C LEU A 88 0.07 -9.16 -7.98
N THR A 89 -0.28 -9.32 -9.27
CA THR A 89 -1.62 -8.98 -9.79
C THR A 89 -2.74 -9.71 -9.03
N GLY A 90 -2.53 -10.99 -8.70
CA GLY A 90 -3.46 -11.76 -7.89
C GLY A 90 -3.61 -11.20 -6.47
N GLU A 91 -2.50 -10.75 -5.86
CA GLU A 91 -2.49 -10.10 -4.55
C GLU A 91 -3.18 -8.73 -4.58
N HIS A 92 -2.95 -7.90 -5.60
CA HIS A 92 -3.63 -6.62 -5.80
C HIS A 92 -5.16 -6.80 -5.82
N GLY A 93 -5.63 -7.82 -6.54
CA GLY A 93 -7.05 -8.17 -6.64
C GLY A 93 -7.72 -8.52 -5.29
N VAL A 94 -6.93 -8.80 -4.26
CA VAL A 94 -7.40 -9.07 -2.89
C VAL A 94 -7.14 -7.87 -1.96
N ILE A 95 -5.97 -7.25 -2.06
CA ILE A 95 -5.53 -6.15 -1.20
C ILE A 95 -6.34 -4.88 -1.46
N LEU A 96 -6.55 -4.51 -2.73
CA LEU A 96 -7.22 -3.26 -3.07
C LEU A 96 -8.68 -3.21 -2.58
N PRO A 97 -9.52 -4.26 -2.75
CA PRO A 97 -10.85 -4.28 -2.15
C PRO A 97 -10.85 -4.14 -0.62
N LEU A 98 -9.87 -4.75 0.06
CA LEU A 98 -9.74 -4.67 1.51
C LEU A 98 -9.33 -3.26 1.96
N GLY A 99 -8.38 -2.65 1.25
CA GLY A 99 -7.99 -1.25 1.44
C GLY A 99 -9.19 -0.31 1.26
N ASN A 100 -9.96 -0.48 0.19
CA ASN A 100 -11.16 0.31 -0.07
C ASN A 100 -12.19 0.21 1.07
N LEU A 101 -12.45 -1.01 1.57
CA LEU A 101 -13.31 -1.19 2.73
C LEU A 101 -12.79 -0.44 3.96
N LEU A 102 -11.48 -0.51 4.23
CA LEU A 102 -10.87 0.16 5.37
C LEU A 102 -10.95 1.69 5.25
N SER A 103 -10.74 2.23 4.04
CA SER A 103 -10.89 3.65 3.73
C SER A 103 -12.33 4.14 3.97
N GLU A 104 -13.34 3.38 3.51
CA GLU A 104 -14.74 3.73 3.76
C GLU A 104 -15.10 3.72 5.26
N LEU A 105 -14.62 2.72 6.00
CA LEU A 105 -14.78 2.67 7.45
C LEU A 105 -14.08 3.86 8.13
N ALA A 106 -12.91 4.27 7.63
CA ALA A 106 -12.18 5.42 8.15
C ALA A 106 -12.93 6.73 7.88
N LYS A 107 -13.49 6.92 6.68
CA LYS A 107 -14.31 8.09 6.35
C LYS A 107 -15.53 8.19 7.26
N ALA A 108 -16.27 7.09 7.43
CA ALA A 108 -17.41 7.05 8.33
C ALA A 108 -17.01 7.40 9.77
N ALA A 109 -15.92 6.82 10.27
CA ALA A 109 -15.41 7.09 11.61
C ALA A 109 -14.90 8.53 11.81
N ARG A 110 -14.39 9.20 10.76
CA ARG A 110 -14.04 10.63 10.82
C ARG A 110 -15.25 11.54 10.90
N SER A 111 -16.39 11.14 10.33
CA SER A 111 -17.64 11.89 10.39
C SER A 111 -18.33 11.71 11.74
N ASP A 112 -18.51 10.46 12.15
CA ASP A 112 -19.47 10.11 13.20
C ASP A 112 -18.82 9.44 14.43
N GLY A 113 -17.51 9.20 14.38
CA GLY A 113 -16.79 8.38 15.35
C GLY A 113 -17.03 6.88 15.16
N PHE A 114 -16.26 6.09 15.91
CA PHE A 114 -16.50 4.66 15.96
C PHE A 114 -17.64 4.33 16.94
N VAL A 115 -18.49 3.39 16.55
CA VAL A 115 -19.30 2.60 17.49
C VAL A 115 -18.64 1.24 17.68
N ALA A 116 -19.03 0.49 18.71
CA ALA A 116 -18.40 -0.79 19.02
C ALA A 116 -18.37 -1.77 17.82
N ALA A 117 -19.45 -1.83 17.03
CA ALA A 117 -19.51 -2.69 15.86
C ALA A 117 -18.56 -2.24 14.73
N SER A 118 -18.56 -0.95 14.39
CA SER A 118 -17.69 -0.43 13.33
C SER A 118 -16.21 -0.46 13.74
N TRP A 119 -15.91 -0.30 15.04
CA TRP A 119 -14.56 -0.50 15.56
C TRP A 119 -14.06 -1.94 15.38
N VAL A 120 -14.88 -2.93 15.71
CA VAL A 120 -14.51 -4.35 15.52
C VAL A 120 -14.27 -4.64 14.04
N GLN A 121 -15.14 -4.17 13.15
CA GLN A 121 -14.97 -4.35 11.71
C GLN A 121 -13.69 -3.68 11.20
N PHE A 122 -13.47 -2.41 11.56
CA PHE A 122 -12.26 -1.67 11.18
C PHE A 122 -10.99 -2.37 11.64
N ARG A 123 -10.97 -2.91 12.86
CA ARG A 123 -9.83 -3.69 13.36
C ARG A 123 -9.61 -4.98 12.58
N LEU A 124 -10.66 -5.75 12.31
CA LEU A 124 -10.52 -7.03 11.60
C LEU A 124 -9.99 -6.80 10.18
N SER A 125 -10.59 -5.87 9.45
CA SER A 125 -10.13 -5.49 8.11
C SER A 125 -8.71 -4.91 8.13
N GLY A 126 -8.38 -4.08 9.12
CA GLY A 126 -7.06 -3.49 9.23
C GLY A 126 -5.97 -4.51 9.56
N VAL A 127 -6.23 -5.48 10.43
CA VAL A 127 -5.26 -6.56 10.74
C VAL A 127 -4.98 -7.41 9.50
N GLU A 128 -6.02 -7.77 8.74
CA GLU A 128 -5.83 -8.51 7.49
C GLU A 128 -5.06 -7.67 6.45
N LEU A 129 -5.35 -6.37 6.35
CA LEU A 129 -4.65 -5.49 5.42
C LEU A 129 -3.16 -5.38 5.77
N ILE A 130 -2.83 -5.22 7.06
CA ILE A 130 -1.45 -5.18 7.55
C ILE A 130 -0.71 -6.46 7.12
N GLU A 131 -1.26 -7.63 7.41
CA GLU A 131 -0.62 -8.91 7.08
C GLU A 131 -0.36 -9.05 5.57
N ARG A 132 -1.37 -8.78 4.76
CA ARG A 132 -1.29 -8.94 3.29
C ARG A 132 -0.35 -7.91 2.67
N MET A 133 -0.47 -6.64 3.04
CA MET A 133 0.35 -5.58 2.47
C MET A 133 1.82 -5.72 2.85
N ILE A 134 2.14 -6.08 4.10
CA ILE A 134 3.53 -6.34 4.49
C ILE A 134 4.12 -7.53 3.72
N SER A 135 3.36 -8.62 3.57
CA SER A 135 3.82 -9.77 2.79
C SER A 135 3.98 -9.45 1.31
N HIS A 136 3.14 -8.57 0.77
CA HIS A 136 3.17 -8.12 -0.62
C HIS A 136 4.40 -7.26 -0.90
N ILE A 137 4.58 -6.18 -0.13
CA ILE A 137 5.77 -5.31 -0.18
C ILE A 137 7.06 -6.12 -0.05
N GLN A 138 7.10 -7.11 0.83
CA GLN A 138 8.28 -7.98 0.96
C GLN A 138 8.62 -8.73 -0.34
N LYS A 139 7.63 -9.18 -1.11
CA LYS A 139 7.88 -9.83 -2.39
C LYS A 139 8.41 -8.83 -3.41
N GLU A 140 7.89 -7.62 -3.40
CA GLU A 140 8.33 -6.58 -4.34
C GLU A 140 9.76 -6.13 -4.04
N GLU A 141 10.04 -5.79 -2.78
CA GLU A 141 11.37 -5.41 -2.31
C GLU A 141 12.44 -6.48 -2.57
N MET A 142 12.08 -7.75 -2.41
CA MET A 142 13.03 -8.86 -2.52
C MET A 142 13.13 -9.47 -3.93
N ALA A 143 12.15 -9.23 -4.81
CA ALA A 143 12.11 -9.84 -6.13
C ALA A 143 11.83 -8.82 -7.23
N LEU A 144 10.70 -8.10 -7.18
CA LEU A 144 10.30 -7.17 -8.24
C LEU A 144 11.32 -6.04 -8.44
N LEU A 145 11.65 -5.29 -7.39
CA LEU A 145 12.53 -4.13 -7.52
C LEU A 145 13.94 -4.53 -7.97
N PRO A 146 14.57 -5.60 -7.44
CA PRO A 146 15.82 -6.10 -8.01
C PRO A 146 15.75 -6.48 -9.49
N MET A 147 14.66 -7.13 -9.93
CA MET A 147 14.48 -7.45 -11.35
C MET A 147 14.38 -6.20 -12.21
N LEU A 148 13.57 -5.22 -11.78
CA LEU A 148 13.44 -3.93 -12.48
C LEU A 148 14.77 -3.18 -12.55
N GLU A 149 15.55 -3.22 -11.48
CA GLU A 149 16.89 -2.61 -11.44
C GLU A 149 17.82 -3.16 -12.51
N ASP A 150 17.75 -4.48 -12.75
CA ASP A 150 18.59 -5.17 -13.73
C ASP A 150 18.15 -4.96 -15.19
N ILE A 151 16.86 -4.71 -15.43
CA ILE A 151 16.30 -4.70 -16.79
C ILE A 151 15.96 -3.31 -17.33
N VAL A 152 15.64 -2.35 -16.44
CA VAL A 152 15.28 -1.00 -16.85
C VAL A 152 16.55 -0.24 -17.18
N GLU A 153 16.60 0.36 -18.37
CA GLU A 153 17.69 1.21 -18.82
C GLU A 153 17.46 2.69 -18.43
N GLU A 154 18.51 3.52 -18.45
CA GLU A 154 18.42 4.93 -18.01
C GLU A 154 17.33 5.75 -18.72
N ASP A 155 17.23 5.60 -20.05
CA ASP A 155 16.23 6.33 -20.85
C ASP A 155 14.80 5.85 -20.54
N GLU A 156 14.62 4.56 -20.24
CA GLU A 156 13.33 3.97 -19.89
C GLU A 156 12.92 4.36 -18.46
N ASP A 157 13.85 4.36 -17.52
CA ASP A 157 13.66 4.84 -16.14
C ASP A 157 13.10 6.26 -16.11
N ALA A 158 13.69 7.17 -16.91
CA ALA A 158 13.21 8.54 -17.01
C ALA A 158 11.78 8.64 -17.56
N ALA A 159 11.44 7.83 -18.57
CA ALA A 159 10.10 7.80 -19.17
C ALA A 159 9.05 7.19 -18.22
N LEU A 160 9.41 6.11 -17.52
CA LEU A 160 8.59 5.48 -16.48
C LEU A 160 8.32 6.45 -15.34
N MET A 161 9.34 7.14 -14.85
CA MET A 161 9.19 8.16 -13.80
C MET A 161 8.28 9.31 -14.20
N MET A 162 8.42 9.80 -15.43
CA MET A 162 7.53 10.86 -15.93
C MET A 162 6.09 10.37 -15.98
N THR A 163 5.86 9.18 -16.51
CA THR A 163 4.52 8.55 -16.56
C THR A 163 3.95 8.38 -15.15
N TYR A 164 4.74 7.89 -14.21
CA TYR A 164 4.27 7.63 -12.85
C TYR A 164 3.94 8.93 -12.11
N SER A 165 4.74 9.98 -12.32
CA SER A 165 4.49 11.30 -11.75
C SER A 165 3.19 11.94 -12.24
N GLU A 166 2.75 11.63 -13.46
CA GLU A 166 1.47 12.12 -14.01
C GLU A 166 0.25 11.38 -13.46
N MET A 167 0.44 10.17 -12.90
CA MET A 167 -0.63 9.37 -12.30
C MET A 167 -0.95 9.80 -10.86
N ARG A 168 -0.04 10.51 -10.19
CA ARG A 168 -0.11 10.85 -8.76
C ARG A 168 -0.64 12.28 -8.50
#